data_AF-A0A528JFD1-F1
#
_entry.id   AF-A0A528JFD1-F1
#
_cell.length_a   1.000
_cell.length_b   1.000
_cell.length_c   1.000
_cell.angle_alpha   90.00
_cell.angle_beta   90.00
_cell.angle_gamma   90.00
#
_symmetry.space_group_name_H-M   'P 1'
#
loop_
_entity.id
_entity.type
_entity.pdbx_description
1 polymer ?
#
loop_
_entity_poly.entity_id
_entity_poly.type
_entity_poly.pdbx_seq_one_letter_code
_entity_poly.pdbx_strand_id
1 'polypeptide(L)'
;MTRPLDNRVDPIARKLAPVVREMLLAEVERIAASQPAAKPKAASKAEEDIMEACRQVASAADRLAQAKYGVGEIAARKSLERAATILGRAMRKHGRMP
;
A
#
# COMPACT_ATOMS: atom_id res chain seq x y z
N MET A 1 27.03 15.48 -1.34
CA MET A 1 28.30 15.86 -0.67
C MET A 1 28.20 15.51 0.81
N THR A 2 28.63 14.31 1.19
CA THR A 2 28.79 13.90 2.59
C THR A 2 30.22 14.20 3.02
N ARG A 3 30.41 15.06 4.02
CA ARG A 3 31.74 15.42 4.57
C ARG A 3 32.40 14.17 5.17
N PRO A 4 33.72 13.94 4.99
CA PRO A 4 34.41 12.82 5.62
C PRO A 4 34.52 13.10 7.13
N LEU A 5 34.00 12.20 7.97
CA LEU A 5 34.04 12.29 9.44
C LEU A 5 35.35 11.75 10.04
N ASP A 6 36.39 11.50 9.23
CA ASP A 6 37.39 10.49 9.61
C ASP A 6 38.49 10.94 10.60
N ASN A 7 38.63 12.23 10.91
CA ASN A 7 39.78 12.70 11.72
C ASN A 7 39.47 13.29 13.10
N ARG A 8 38.25 13.11 13.64
CA ARG A 8 37.92 13.60 15.01
C ARG A 8 37.07 12.63 15.84
N VAL A 9 37.16 11.33 15.58
CA VAL A 9 36.51 10.34 16.44
C VAL A 9 37.48 9.96 17.54
N ASP A 10 37.13 10.29 18.78
CA ASP A 10 37.88 9.90 19.97
C ASP A 10 38.18 8.39 19.92
N PRO A 11 39.44 7.96 20.08
CA PRO A 11 39.79 6.53 20.06
C PRO A 11 39.03 5.71 21.11
N ILE A 12 38.55 6.33 22.18
CA ILE A 12 37.67 5.72 23.17
C ILE A 12 36.28 5.47 22.58
N ALA A 13 35.73 6.42 21.82
CA ALA A 13 34.44 6.27 21.16
C ALA A 13 34.45 5.12 20.13
N ARG A 14 35.57 4.91 19.42
CA ARG A 14 35.72 3.75 18.50
C ARG A 14 35.65 2.40 19.22
N LYS A 15 36.18 2.32 20.44
CA LYS A 15 36.14 1.10 21.27
C LYS A 15 34.77 0.87 21.90
N LEU A 16 34.06 1.94 22.24
CA LEU A 16 32.73 1.88 22.86
C LEU A 16 31.61 1.62 21.84
N ALA A 17 31.77 2.06 20.59
CA ALA A 17 30.78 1.92 19.52
C ALA A 17 30.18 0.52 19.35
N PRO A 18 30.97 -0.58 19.27
CA PRO A 18 30.39 -1.92 19.10
C PRO A 18 29.55 -2.36 20.30
N VAL A 19 30.00 -2.08 21.52
CA VAL A 19 29.30 -2.44 22.77
C VAL A 19 27.99 -1.68 22.91
N VAL A 20 28.01 -0.37 22.63
CA VAL A 20 26.81 0.47 22.68
C VAL A 20 25.81 0.06 21.59
N ARG A 21 26.30 -0.31 20.41
CA ARG A 21 25.45 -0.77 19.30
C ARG A 21 24.69 -2.04 19.66
N GLU A 22 25.34 -3.03 20.26
CA GLU A 22 24.68 -4.26 20.69
C GLU A 22 23.60 -3.99 21.75
N MET A 23 23.93 -3.18 22.76
CA MET A 23 22.98 -2.82 23.81
C MET A 23 21.78 -2.03 23.25
N LEU A 24 22.02 -1.11 22.31
CA LEU A 24 20.98 -0.32 21.65
C LEU A 24 20.05 -1.21 20.81
N LEU A 25 20.60 -2.16 20.05
CA LEU A 25 19.80 -3.09 19.26
C LEU A 25 18.91 -3.97 20.15
N ALA A 26 19.46 -4.50 21.24
CA ALA A 26 18.69 -5.30 22.20
C ALA A 26 17.58 -4.49 22.91
N GLU A 27 17.79 -3.19 23.13
CA GLU A 27 16.76 -2.31 23.68
C GLU A 27 15.69 -1.97 22.64
N VAL A 28 16.09 -1.68 21.39
CA VAL A 28 15.16 -1.43 20.28
C VAL A 28 14.27 -2.65 20.04
N GLU A 29 14.81 -3.86 20.04
CA GLU A 29 14.03 -5.09 19.89
C GLU A 29 13.04 -5.29 21.03
N ARG A 30 13.45 -5.04 22.28
CA ARG A 30 12.55 -5.11 23.44
C ARG A 30 11.42 -4.09 23.36
N ILE A 31 11.74 -2.85 23.00
CA ILE A 31 10.74 -1.79 22.81
C ILE A 31 9.79 -2.17 21.67
N ALA A 32 10.32 -2.63 20.53
CA ALA A 32 9.52 -3.05 19.38
C ALA A 32 8.58 -4.21 19.72
N ALA A 33 9.05 -5.20 20.49
CA ALA A 33 8.23 -6.33 20.95
C ALA A 33 7.16 -5.90 21.98
N SER A 34 7.44 -4.86 22.78
CA SER A 34 6.49 -4.30 23.75
C SER A 34 5.43 -3.40 23.11
N GLN A 35 5.69 -2.89 21.90
CA GLN A 35 4.72 -2.08 21.19
C GLN A 35 3.64 -3.00 20.61
N PRO A 36 2.35 -2.77 20.94
CA PRO A 36 1.28 -3.51 20.30
C PRO A 36 1.39 -3.27 18.80
N ALA A 37 1.55 -4.35 18.02
CA ALA A 37 1.56 -4.30 16.58
C ALA A 37 0.39 -3.41 16.13
N ALA A 38 0.70 -2.33 15.41
CA ALA A 38 -0.29 -1.36 15.00
C ALA A 38 -1.45 -2.12 14.33
N LYS A 39 -2.62 -2.14 14.98
CA LYS A 39 -3.81 -2.75 14.40
C LYS A 39 -3.97 -2.13 13.01
N PRO A 40 -4.15 -2.93 11.94
CA PRO A 40 -4.40 -2.37 10.63
C PRO A 40 -5.57 -1.41 10.79
N LYS A 41 -5.35 -0.13 10.42
CA LYS A 41 -6.38 0.89 10.42
C LYS A 41 -7.57 0.26 9.70
N ALA A 42 -8.69 0.10 10.40
CA ALA A 42 -9.90 -0.45 9.79
C ALA A 42 -10.14 0.34 8.50
N ALA A 43 -10.22 -0.37 7.37
CA ALA A 43 -10.43 0.27 6.08
C ALA A 43 -11.64 1.19 6.23
N SER A 44 -11.48 2.45 5.83
CA SER A 44 -12.61 3.37 5.92
C SER A 44 -13.73 2.87 5.02
N LYS A 45 -14.99 3.15 5.35
CA LYS A 45 -16.13 2.82 4.48
C LYS A 45 -15.93 3.30 3.03
N ALA A 46 -15.19 4.40 2.85
CA ALA A 46 -14.79 4.90 1.53
C ALA A 46 -13.86 3.94 0.77
N GLU A 47 -12.90 3.31 1.44
CA GLU A 47 -11.99 2.33 0.84
C GLU A 47 -12.72 1.02 0.54
N GLU A 48 -13.68 0.62 1.38
CA GLU A 48 -14.54 -0.54 1.12
C GLU A 48 -15.40 -0.33 -0.12
N ASP A 49 -16.13 0.80 -0.20
CA ASP A 49 -16.96 1.18 -1.35
C ASP A 49 -16.13 1.22 -2.66
N ILE A 50 -14.92 1.79 -2.62
CA ILE A 50 -14.02 1.87 -3.78
C ILE A 50 -13.50 0.48 -4.16
N MET A 51 -13.04 -0.32 -3.19
CA MET A 51 -12.57 -1.68 -3.45
C MET A 51 -13.66 -2.56 -4.05
N GLU A 52 -14.90 -2.41 -3.60
CA GLU A 52 -16.03 -3.14 -4.17
C GLU A 52 -16.26 -2.75 -5.64
N ALA A 53 -16.24 -1.45 -5.96
CA ALA A 53 -16.35 -1.00 -7.34
C ALA A 53 -15.18 -1.51 -8.22
N CYS A 54 -13.95 -1.56 -7.68
CA CYS A 54 -12.80 -2.16 -8.37
C CYS A 54 -13.02 -3.65 -8.65
N ARG A 55 -13.58 -4.42 -7.71
CA ARG A 55 -13.91 -5.83 -7.91
C ARG A 55 -14.93 -6.03 -9.05
N GLN A 56 -15.91 -5.14 -9.14
CA GLN A 56 -16.90 -5.19 -10.23
C GLN A 56 -16.26 -4.90 -11.60
N VAL A 57 -15.33 -3.94 -11.68
CA VAL A 57 -14.56 -3.66 -12.89
C VAL A 57 -13.71 -4.85 -13.30
N ALA A 58 -13.00 -5.47 -12.36
CA ALA A 58 -12.19 -6.66 -12.62
C ALA A 58 -13.04 -7.81 -13.19
N SER A 59 -14.18 -8.12 -12.54
CA SER A 59 -15.10 -9.16 -13.02
C SER A 59 -15.63 -8.88 -14.42
N ALA A 60 -15.95 -7.62 -14.74
CA ALA A 60 -16.40 -7.24 -16.07
C ALA A 60 -15.28 -7.34 -17.12
N ALA A 61 -14.04 -7.01 -16.74
CA ALA A 61 -12.87 -7.14 -17.60
C ALA A 61 -12.56 -8.60 -17.91
N ASP A 62 -12.64 -9.49 -16.92
CA ASP A 62 -12.47 -10.93 -17.12
C ASP A 62 -13.52 -11.51 -18.06
N ARG A 63 -14.79 -11.12 -17.89
CA ARG A 63 -15.87 -11.53 -18.80
C ARG A 63 -15.64 -11.03 -20.22
N LEU A 64 -15.15 -9.79 -20.39
CA LEU A 64 -14.79 -9.26 -21.70
C LEU A 64 -13.62 -10.04 -22.32
N ALA A 65 -12.61 -10.38 -21.53
CA ALA A 65 -11.48 -11.19 -22.00
C ALA A 65 -11.91 -12.60 -22.43
N GLN A 66 -12.86 -13.21 -21.72
CA GLN A 66 -13.43 -14.51 -22.06
C GLN A 66 -14.32 -14.45 -23.31
N ALA A 67 -15.07 -13.37 -23.49
CA ALA A 67 -15.97 -13.17 -24.64
C ALA A 67 -15.27 -12.58 -25.87
N LYS A 68 -13.95 -12.39 -25.83
CA LYS A 68 -13.18 -11.71 -26.86
C LYS A 68 -13.31 -12.44 -28.20
N TYR A 69 -13.67 -11.71 -29.25
CA TYR A 69 -13.93 -12.23 -30.60
C TYR A 69 -15.20 -13.10 -30.74
N GLY A 70 -16.08 -13.10 -29.74
CA GLY A 70 -17.36 -13.82 -29.77
C GLY A 70 -18.58 -12.90 -29.88
N VAL A 71 -19.76 -13.50 -30.11
CA VAL A 71 -21.06 -12.78 -30.21
C VAL A 71 -21.39 -11.98 -28.94
N GLY A 72 -20.82 -12.35 -27.78
CA GLY A 72 -21.01 -11.68 -26.49
C GLY A 72 -20.13 -10.45 -26.24
N GLU A 73 -19.18 -10.13 -27.12
CA GLU A 73 -18.18 -9.09 -26.87
C GLU A 73 -18.81 -7.70 -26.63
N ILE A 74 -19.78 -7.31 -27.46
CA ILE A 74 -20.43 -6.00 -27.37
C ILE A 74 -21.16 -5.85 -26.02
N ALA A 75 -21.84 -6.90 -25.56
CA ALA A 75 -22.53 -6.90 -24.27
C ALA A 75 -21.53 -6.84 -23.10
N ALA A 76 -20.42 -7.58 -23.19
CA ALA A 76 -19.36 -7.57 -22.20
C ALA A 76 -18.67 -6.19 -22.13
N ARG A 77 -18.41 -5.54 -23.28
CA ARG A 77 -17.86 -4.18 -23.34
C ARG A 77 -18.78 -3.16 -22.68
N LYS A 78 -20.08 -3.20 -22.98
CA LYS A 78 -21.09 -2.36 -22.31
C LYS A 78 -21.18 -2.63 -20.81
N SER A 79 -20.94 -3.87 -20.37
CA SER A 79 -20.88 -4.20 -18.95
C SER A 79 -19.66 -3.57 -18.28
N LEU A 80 -18.50 -3.61 -18.94
CA LEU A 80 -17.26 -3.01 -18.44
C LEU A 80 -17.37 -1.48 -18.35
N GLU A 81 -17.93 -0.82 -19.36
CA GLU A 81 -18.17 0.63 -19.36
C GLU A 81 -19.08 1.06 -18.19
N ARG A 82 -20.13 0.29 -17.90
CA ARG A 82 -21.01 0.54 -16.74
C ARG A 82 -20.26 0.38 -15.42
N ALA A 83 -19.47 -0.69 -15.26
CA ALA A 83 -18.66 -0.89 -14.06
C ALA A 83 -17.64 0.24 -13.86
N ALA A 84 -16.97 0.69 -14.93
CA ALA A 84 -16.04 1.82 -14.88
C ALA A 84 -16.75 3.13 -14.47
N THR A 85 -17.98 3.35 -14.94
CA THR A 85 -18.79 4.52 -14.53
C THR A 85 -19.13 4.46 -13.04
N ILE A 86 -19.46 3.28 -12.51
CA ILE A 86 -19.76 3.09 -11.07
C ILE A 86 -18.51 3.39 -10.24
N LEU A 87 -17.34 2.88 -10.65
CA LEU A 87 -16.07 3.19 -9.98
C LEU A 87 -15.78 4.69 -9.99
N GLY A 88 -15.93 5.36 -11.14
CA GLY A 88 -15.75 6.81 -11.24
C GLY A 88 -16.70 7.61 -10.35
N ARG A 89 -17.93 7.13 -10.12
CA ARG A 89 -18.87 7.75 -9.18
C ARG A 89 -18.46 7.52 -7.72
N ALA A 90 -18.04 6.31 -7.37
CA ALA A 90 -17.55 6.00 -6.02
C ALA A 90 -16.30 6.83 -5.68
N MET A 91 -15.35 6.93 -6.61
CA MET A 91 -14.15 7.74 -6.43
C MET A 91 -14.45 9.23 -6.27
N ARG A 92 -15.36 9.80 -7.08
CA ARG A 92 -15.80 11.20 -6.94
C ARG A 92 -16.53 11.47 -5.62
N LYS A 93 -17.44 10.57 -5.22
CA LYS A 93 -18.16 10.65 -3.93
C LYS A 93 -17.21 10.76 -2.74
N HIS A 94 -16.06 10.08 -2.81
CA HIS A 94 -15.05 10.06 -1.74
C HIS A 94 -13.87 11.02 -1.99
N GLY A 95 -13.96 11.91 -2.98
CA GLY A 95 -12.93 12.93 -3.25
C GLY A 95 -11.59 12.38 -3.76
N ARG A 96 -11.57 11.16 -4.32
CA ARG A 96 -10.37 10.51 -4.88
C ARG A 96 -10.16 10.78 -6.37
N MET A 97 -11.10 11.47 -7.00
CA MET A 97 -11.04 11.93 -8.38
C MET A 97 -11.79 13.28 -8.48
N PRO A 98 -11.22 14.31 -9.13
CA PRO A 98 -11.91 15.58 -9.35
C PRO A 98 -13.12 15.45 -10.27
#